data_AF-A0A1A8XZB9-F1
#
_entry.id   AF-A0A1A8XZB9-F1
#
_cell.length_a   1.000
_cell.length_b   1.000
_cell.length_c   1.000
_cell.angle_alpha   90.00
_cell.angle_beta   90.00
_cell.angle_gamma   90.00
#
_symmetry.space_group_name_H-M   'P 1'
#
loop_
_entity.id
_entity.type
_entity.pdbx_description
1 polymer ?
#
loop_
_entity_poly.entity_id
_entity_poly.type
_entity_poly.pdbx_seq_one_letter_code
_entity_poly.pdbx_strand_id
1 'polypeptide(L)'
;MKPHTIALQITCAILGAGFMLAGVAVHSYVGGFLIGALMFFAAALLGADPTTNTNSHARRIFQTLAGISAIPFVVASVIASVELSQAGQWAALLGTMLRLFVFVLAAVAITLSEHPYIQRQLKKLGFFTPNS
;
A
#
# COMPACT_ATOMS: atom_id res chain seq x y z
N MET A 1 -2.04 9.71 -18.34
CA MET A 1 -1.79 8.33 -17.86
C MET A 1 -1.88 7.36 -19.03
N LYS A 2 -1.08 6.29 -19.04
CA LYS A 2 -1.17 5.26 -20.08
C LYS A 2 -2.47 4.46 -19.91
N PRO A 3 -3.19 4.11 -20.99
CA PRO A 3 -4.46 3.39 -20.91
C PRO A 3 -4.33 2.03 -20.23
N HIS A 4 -3.19 1.35 -20.42
CA HIS A 4 -2.87 0.10 -19.74
C HIS A 4 -2.78 0.24 -18.21
N THR A 5 -2.25 1.36 -17.70
CA THR A 5 -2.18 1.62 -16.25
C THR A 5 -3.57 1.82 -15.67
N ILE A 6 -4.44 2.55 -16.37
CA ILE A 6 -5.82 2.78 -15.94
C ILE A 6 -6.59 1.46 -15.88
N ALA A 7 -6.44 0.60 -16.90
CA ALA A 7 -7.03 -0.73 -16.89
C ALA A 7 -6.56 -1.54 -15.67
N LEU A 8 -5.25 -1.57 -15.39
CA LEU A 8 -4.69 -2.28 -14.26
C LEU A 8 -5.19 -1.73 -12.91
N GLN A 9 -5.29 -0.42 -12.76
CA GLN A 9 -5.85 0.22 -11.56
C GLN A 9 -7.31 -0.16 -11.33
N ILE A 10 -8.12 -0.15 -12.39
CA ILE A 10 -9.53 -0.54 -12.33
C ILE A 10 -9.63 -2.02 -11.95
N THR A 11 -8.84 -2.89 -12.57
CA THR A 11 -8.80 -4.32 -12.22
C THR A 11 -8.42 -4.54 -10.76
N CYS A 12 -7.38 -3.86 -10.27
CA CYS A 12 -6.99 -3.91 -8.86
C CYS A 12 -8.11 -3.40 -7.94
N ALA A 13 -8.79 -2.30 -8.28
CA ALA A 13 -9.90 -1.77 -7.47
C ALA A 13 -11.10 -2.74 -7.44
N ILE A 14 -11.46 -3.35 -8.58
CA ILE A 14 -12.55 -4.33 -8.66
C ILE A 14 -12.20 -5.59 -7.87
N LEU A 15 -11.00 -6.13 -8.04
CA LEU A 15 -10.53 -7.28 -7.27
C LEU A 15 -10.49 -6.96 -5.77
N GLY A 16 -10.01 -5.77 -5.41
CA GLY A 16 -9.96 -5.31 -4.03
C GLY A 16 -11.34 -5.26 -3.38
N ALA A 17 -12.31 -4.65 -4.06
CA ALA A 17 -13.70 -4.65 -3.62
C ALA A 17 -14.27 -6.07 -3.52
N GLY A 18 -13.98 -6.93 -4.50
CA GLY A 18 -14.39 -8.33 -4.50
C GLY A 18 -13.87 -9.11 -3.30
N PHE A 19 -12.58 -8.95 -2.95
CA PHE A 19 -11.98 -9.61 -1.79
C PHE A 19 -12.53 -9.08 -0.46
N MET A 20 -12.83 -7.79 -0.35
CA MET A 20 -13.50 -7.24 0.84
C MET A 20 -14.90 -7.84 1.01
N LEU A 21 -15.70 -7.88 -0.06
CA LEU A 21 -17.04 -8.47 -0.05
C LEU A 21 -17.00 -9.97 0.24
N ALA A 22 -16.06 -10.70 -0.35
CA ALA A 22 -15.85 -12.12 -0.08
C ALA A 22 -15.43 -12.37 1.38
N GLY A 23 -14.57 -11.52 1.95
CA GLY A 23 -14.20 -11.57 3.36
C GLY A 23 -15.40 -11.45 4.30
N VAL A 24 -16.32 -10.53 3.98
CA VAL A 24 -17.58 -10.37 4.71
C VAL A 24 -18.48 -11.60 4.54
N ALA A 25 -18.59 -12.14 3.33
CA ALA A 25 -19.44 -13.31 3.06
C ALA A 25 -18.96 -14.57 3.80
N VAL A 26 -17.65 -14.81 3.85
CA VAL A 26 -17.06 -16.04 4.42
C VAL A 26 -16.69 -15.87 5.91
N HIS A 27 -17.05 -14.74 6.54
CA HIS A 27 -16.69 -14.40 7.93
C HIS A 27 -15.17 -14.41 8.20
N SER A 28 -14.36 -14.42 7.13
CA SER A 28 -12.91 -14.30 7.18
C SER A 28 -12.54 -12.84 6.95
N TYR A 29 -12.99 -11.99 7.87
CA TYR A 29 -12.83 -10.54 7.77
C TYR A 29 -11.35 -10.16 7.62
N VAL A 30 -10.48 -10.74 8.44
CA VAL A 30 -9.05 -10.43 8.44
C VAL A 30 -8.41 -10.71 7.08
N GLY A 31 -8.68 -11.86 6.46
CA GLY A 31 -8.09 -12.24 5.17
C GLY A 31 -8.62 -11.40 4.01
N GLY A 32 -9.94 -11.22 3.92
CA GLY A 32 -10.56 -10.46 2.83
C GLY A 32 -10.26 -8.97 2.88
N PHE A 33 -10.26 -8.36 4.08
CA PHE A 33 -9.86 -6.96 4.24
C PHE A 33 -8.38 -6.73 3.93
N LEU A 34 -7.51 -7.67 4.30
CA LEU A 34 -6.06 -7.54 4.07
C LEU A 34 -5.73 -7.61 2.58
N ILE A 35 -6.27 -8.60 1.85
CA ILE A 35 -6.07 -8.72 0.40
C ILE A 35 -6.74 -7.54 -0.32
N GLY A 36 -7.95 -7.17 0.10
CA GLY A 36 -8.68 -6.04 -0.47
C GLY A 36 -7.90 -4.73 -0.36
N ALA A 37 -7.42 -4.41 0.84
CA ALA A 37 -6.62 -3.20 1.11
C ALA A 37 -5.31 -3.20 0.32
N LEU A 38 -4.66 -4.36 0.18
CA LEU A 38 -3.44 -4.49 -0.64
C LEU A 38 -3.70 -4.16 -2.11
N MET A 39 -4.83 -4.60 -2.67
CA MET A 39 -5.19 -4.31 -4.06
C MET A 39 -5.50 -2.83 -4.29
N PHE A 40 -6.19 -2.17 -3.34
CA PHE A 40 -6.39 -0.72 -3.38
C PHE A 40 -5.07 0.06 -3.26
N PHE A 41 -4.18 -0.40 -2.38
CA PHE A 41 -2.85 0.18 -2.23
C PHE A 41 -2.03 0.05 -3.53
N ALA A 42 -2.06 -1.11 -4.18
CA ALA A 42 -1.42 -1.32 -5.48
C ALA A 42 -2.01 -0.41 -6.58
N ALA A 43 -3.32 -0.23 -6.62
CA ALA A 43 -3.97 0.70 -7.54
C ALA A 43 -3.52 2.15 -7.31
N ALA A 44 -3.43 2.57 -6.04
CA ALA A 44 -2.96 3.90 -5.68
C ALA A 44 -1.48 4.09 -6.07
N LEU A 45 -0.64 3.08 -5.85
CA LEU A 45 0.76 3.07 -6.26
C LEU A 45 0.96 3.30 -7.76
N LEU A 46 0.20 2.57 -8.57
CA LEU A 46 0.23 2.72 -10.03
C LEU A 46 -0.15 4.13 -10.49
N GLY A 47 -0.90 4.89 -9.69
CA GLY A 47 -1.30 6.27 -9.98
C GLY A 47 -0.31 7.32 -9.47
N ALA A 48 0.47 6.97 -8.44
CA ALA A 48 1.51 7.79 -7.84
C ALA A 48 2.83 7.76 -8.65
N ASP A 49 3.03 6.72 -9.47
CA ASP A 49 4.25 6.50 -10.24
C ASP A 49 4.43 7.55 -11.37
N PRO A 50 5.57 8.26 -11.43
CA PRO A 50 5.88 9.21 -12.50
C PRO A 50 6.00 8.58 -13.90
N THR A 51 6.28 7.29 -14.02
CA THR A 51 6.41 6.59 -15.31
C THR A 51 5.06 6.29 -15.97
N THR A 52 4.00 6.25 -15.17
CA THR A 52 2.63 5.94 -15.60
C THR A 52 1.73 7.17 -15.61
N ASN A 53 1.99 8.14 -14.73
CA ASN A 53 1.22 9.37 -14.59
C ASN A 53 2.09 10.62 -14.71
N THR A 54 1.96 11.33 -15.83
CA THR A 54 2.73 12.55 -16.09
C THR A 54 2.22 13.78 -15.33
N ASN A 55 1.01 13.72 -14.76
CA ASN A 55 0.42 14.85 -14.04
C ASN A 55 0.84 14.83 -12.55
N SER A 56 1.64 15.81 -12.15
CA SER A 56 2.16 15.95 -10.78
C SER A 56 1.05 16.12 -9.73
N HIS A 57 -0.03 16.84 -10.06
CA HIS A 57 -1.16 17.03 -9.14
C HIS A 57 -1.93 15.71 -8.92
N ALA A 58 -2.20 14.97 -10.00
CA ALA A 58 -2.86 13.67 -9.90
C ALA A 58 -2.00 12.66 -9.12
N ARG A 59 -0.68 12.66 -9.30
CA ARG A 59 0.25 11.82 -8.54
C ARG A 59 0.17 12.06 -7.04
N ARG A 60 0.14 13.32 -6.60
CA ARG A 60 -0.01 13.67 -5.18
C ARG A 60 -1.32 13.15 -4.59
N ILE A 61 -2.42 13.25 -5.35
CA ILE A 61 -3.71 12.68 -4.92
C ILE A 61 -3.57 11.17 -4.70
N PHE A 62 -2.96 10.45 -5.65
CA PHE A 62 -2.76 9.01 -5.53
C PHE A 62 -1.79 8.61 -4.41
N GLN A 63 -0.76 9.42 -4.11
CA GLN A 63 0.12 9.21 -2.95
C GLN A 63 -0.65 9.34 -1.64
N THR A 64 -1.49 10.37 -1.51
CA THR A 64 -2.37 10.53 -0.34
C THR A 64 -3.35 9.36 -0.25
N LEU A 65 -3.90 8.92 -1.38
CA LEU A 65 -4.79 7.76 -1.45
C LEU A 65 -4.09 6.46 -1.03
N ALA A 66 -2.80 6.30 -1.39
CA ALA A 66 -1.98 5.18 -0.93
C ALA A 66 -1.78 5.22 0.59
N GLY A 67 -1.57 6.40 1.17
CA GLY A 67 -1.52 6.59 2.62
C GLY A 67 -2.84 6.23 3.33
N ILE A 68 -3.97 6.68 2.79
CA ILE A 68 -5.31 6.38 3.35
C ILE A 68 -5.64 4.90 3.22
N SER A 69 -5.37 4.29 2.06
CA SER A 69 -5.64 2.86 1.81
C SER A 69 -4.71 1.92 2.59
N ALA A 70 -3.59 2.42 3.11
CA ALA A 70 -2.73 1.67 4.02
C ALA A 70 -3.35 1.51 5.43
N ILE A 71 -4.24 2.42 5.86
CA ILE A 71 -4.81 2.38 7.22
C ILE A 71 -5.59 1.08 7.49
N PRO A 72 -6.54 0.65 6.64
CA PRO A 72 -7.26 -0.61 6.85
C PRO A 72 -6.33 -1.83 6.95
N PHE A 73 -5.25 -1.85 6.16
CA PHE A 73 -4.27 -2.94 6.19
C PHE A 73 -3.52 -2.99 7.52
N VAL A 74 -3.09 -1.84 8.03
CA VAL A 74 -2.43 -1.73 9.33
C VAL A 74 -3.37 -2.18 10.44
N VAL A 75 -4.62 -1.71 10.45
CA VAL A 75 -5.61 -2.10 11.46
C VAL A 75 -5.87 -3.61 11.41
N ALA A 76 -6.12 -4.18 10.24
CA ALA A 76 -6.35 -5.62 10.08
C ALA A 76 -5.15 -6.46 10.54
N SER A 77 -3.92 -6.01 10.23
CA SER A 77 -2.69 -6.70 10.63
C SER A 77 -2.43 -6.63 12.13
N VAL A 78 -2.77 -5.51 12.79
CA VAL A 78 -2.68 -5.38 14.24
C VAL A 78 -3.68 -6.30 14.92
N ILE A 79 -4.93 -6.34 14.46
CA ILE A 79 -5.97 -7.26 14.97
C ILE A 79 -5.50 -8.72 14.82
N ALA A 80 -5.04 -9.10 13.63
CA ALA A 80 -4.50 -10.44 13.37
C ALA A 80 -3.35 -10.80 14.33
N SER A 81 -2.51 -9.82 14.66
CA SER A 81 -1.37 -10.04 15.55
C SER A 81 -1.81 -10.24 17.01
N VAL A 82 -2.85 -9.53 17.46
CA VAL A 82 -3.44 -9.75 18.78
C VAL A 82 -4.03 -11.17 18.86
N GLU A 83 -4.76 -11.60 17.84
CA GLU A 83 -5.34 -12.94 17.77
C GLU A 83 -4.26 -14.04 17.78
N LEU A 84 -3.20 -13.88 16.96
CA LEU A 84 -2.08 -14.82 16.90
C LEU A 84 -1.28 -14.88 18.21
N SER A 85 -1.13 -13.74 18.89
CA SER A 85 -0.49 -13.67 20.21
C SER A 85 -1.30 -14.40 21.27
N GLN A 86 -2.63 -14.28 21.25
CA GLN A 86 -3.51 -15.00 22.17
C GLN A 86 -3.55 -16.51 21.88
N ALA A 87 -3.44 -16.89 20.61
CA ALA A 87 -3.37 -18.29 20.18
C ALA A 87 -2.00 -18.96 20.42
N GLY A 88 -0.99 -18.23 20.92
CA GLY A 88 0.36 -18.74 21.16
C GLY A 88 1.14 -19.10 19.87
N GLN A 89 0.70 -18.59 18.72
CA GLN A 89 1.29 -18.91 17.42
C GLN A 89 2.44 -17.96 17.07
N TRP A 90 3.55 -18.08 17.79
CA TRP A 90 4.70 -17.16 17.70
C TRP A 90 5.32 -17.05 16.29
N ALA A 91 5.39 -18.16 15.55
CA ALA A 91 5.93 -18.15 14.18
C ALA A 91 5.04 -17.34 13.21
N ALA A 92 3.72 -17.52 13.31
CA ALA A 92 2.76 -16.77 12.50
C ALA A 92 2.70 -15.29 12.91
N LEU A 93 2.84 -15.00 14.20
CA LEU A 93 2.93 -13.64 14.73
C LEU A 93 4.14 -12.90 14.17
N LEU A 94 5.33 -13.52 14.22
CA LEU A 94 6.57 -12.92 13.70
C LEU A 94 6.48 -12.68 12.19
N GLY A 95 5.89 -13.62 11.44
CA GLY A 95 5.61 -13.45 10.02
C GLY A 95 4.67 -12.28 9.73
N THR A 96 3.60 -12.13 10.51
CA THR A 96 2.64 -11.02 10.37
C THR A 96 3.28 -9.68 10.72
N MET A 97 4.07 -9.61 11.79
CA MET A 97 4.81 -8.41 12.19
C MET A 97 5.84 -7.98 11.14
N LEU A 98 6.59 -8.93 10.56
CA LEU A 98 7.54 -8.62 9.51
C LEU A 98 6.85 -8.07 8.26
N ARG A 99 5.71 -8.66 7.86
CA ARG A 99 4.90 -8.16 6.74
C ARG A 99 4.36 -6.76 7.01
N LEU A 100 3.85 -6.51 8.21
CA LEU A 100 3.37 -5.20 8.63
C LEU A 100 4.51 -4.17 8.60
N PHE A 101 5.69 -4.51 9.10
CA PHE A 101 6.86 -3.65 9.08
C PHE A 101 7.27 -3.26 7.65
N VAL A 102 7.39 -4.25 6.76
CA VAL A 102 7.72 -4.01 5.33
C VAL A 102 6.65 -3.14 4.66
N PHE A 103 5.37 -3.41 4.94
CA PHE A 103 4.26 -2.63 4.38
C PHE A 103 4.28 -1.18 4.87
N VAL A 104 4.47 -0.94 6.17
CA VAL A 104 4.56 0.40 6.74
C VAL A 104 5.76 1.15 6.16
N LEU A 105 6.92 0.50 6.06
CA LEU A 105 8.10 1.09 5.41
C LEU A 105 7.80 1.49 3.96
N ALA A 106 7.14 0.62 3.19
CA ALA A 106 6.77 0.93 1.83
C ALA A 106 5.80 2.13 1.77
N ALA A 107 4.72 2.11 2.56
CA ALA A 107 3.74 3.20 2.61
C ALA A 107 4.38 4.54 3.01
N VAL A 108 5.27 4.52 4.01
CA VAL A 108 6.03 5.71 4.44
C VAL A 108 6.98 6.19 3.34
N ALA A 109 7.73 5.28 2.71
CA ALA A 109 8.62 5.65 1.60
C ALA A 109 7.87 6.28 0.42
N ILE A 110 6.69 5.75 0.08
CA ILE A 110 5.84 6.25 -1.00
C ILE A 110 5.29 7.64 -0.67
N THR A 111 4.69 7.79 0.51
CA THR A 111 4.10 9.06 0.97
C THR A 111 5.15 10.15 1.13
N LEU A 112 6.37 9.78 1.51
CA LEU A 112 7.46 10.72 1.71
C LEU A 112 8.38 10.92 0.49
N SER A 113 8.15 10.20 -0.62
CA SER A 113 8.98 10.28 -1.84
C SER A 113 9.04 11.68 -2.47
N GLU A 114 8.00 12.49 -2.26
CA GLU A 114 7.96 13.90 -2.69
C GLU A 114 8.33 14.91 -1.60
N HIS A 115 8.61 14.48 -0.38
CA HIS A 115 8.96 15.41 0.68
C HIS A 115 10.33 16.05 0.39
N PRO A 116 10.44 17.40 0.39
CA PRO A 116 11.64 18.09 -0.07
C PRO A 116 12.88 17.74 0.75
N TYR A 117 12.72 17.42 2.03
CA TYR A 117 13.80 16.94 2.89
C TYR A 117 14.33 15.56 2.45
N ILE A 118 13.45 14.62 2.10
CA ILE A 118 13.83 13.25 1.74
C ILE A 118 14.40 13.20 0.34
N GLN A 119 13.88 13.99 -0.59
CA GLN A 119 14.52 14.18 -1.89
C GLN A 119 15.94 14.75 -1.76
N ARG A 120 16.18 15.70 -0.84
CA ARG A 120 17.53 16.20 -0.57
C ARG A 120 18.45 15.10 0.00
N GLN A 121 17.95 14.24 0.88
CA GLN A 121 18.73 13.13 1.42
C GLN A 121 19.02 12.05 0.37
N LEU A 122 18.03 11.69 -0.45
CA LEU A 122 18.21 10.74 -1.56
C LEU A 122 19.19 11.27 -2.62
N LYS A 123 19.17 12.58 -2.90
CA LYS A 123 20.18 13.25 -3.73
C LYS A 123 21.59 13.16 -3.10
N LYS A 124 21.72 13.38 -1.78
CA LYS A 124 23.00 13.25 -1.08
C LYS A 124 23.55 11.82 -1.10
N LEU A 125 22.66 10.82 -1.09
CA LEU A 125 23.00 9.41 -1.16
C LEU A 125 23.27 8.91 -2.60
N GLY A 126 23.19 9.79 -3.61
CA GLY A 126 23.50 9.44 -5.00
C GLY A 126 22.38 8.69 -5.74
N PHE A 127 21.20 8.54 -5.15
CA PHE A 127 20.07 7.84 -5.77
C PHE A 127 19.34 8.66 -6.86
N PHE A 128 19.67 9.95 -7.01
CA PHE A 128 19.16 10.81 -8.08
C PHE A 128 20.31 11.48 -8.82
N THR A 129 20.46 11.19 -10.11
CA THR A 129 21.29 11.96 -11.03
C THR A 129 20.63 13.31 -11.33
N PRO A 130 21.42 14.39 -11.47
CA PRO A 130 20.89 15.69 -11.84
C PRO A 130 20.56 15.64 -13.34
N ASN A 131 19.30 15.40 -13.69
CA ASN A 131 18.64 15.85 -14.92
C ASN A 131 17.17 15.36 -14.95
N SER A 132 16.29 16.13 -14.33
CA SER A 132 14.88 16.26 -14.71
C SER A 132 14.32 17.55 -14.11
#